data_AF-A0A1V0UZS3-F1
#
_entry.id   AF-A0A1V0UZS3-F1
#
_cell.length_a   1.000
_cell.length_b   1.000
_cell.length_c   1.000
_cell.angle_alpha   90.00
_cell.angle_beta   90.00
_cell.angle_gamma   90.00
#
_symmetry.space_group_name_H-M   'P 1'
#
loop_
_entity.id
_entity.type
_entity.pdbx_description
1 polymer ?
#
loop_
_entity_poly.entity_id
_entity_poly.type
_entity_poly.pdbx_seq_one_letter_code
_entity_poly.pdbx_strand_id
1 'polypeptide(L)' 'MELIEERNGFKICEREEFKLGYFLFKRFVVFHRNSYLVWIDDFKNIDEARKFCDHEDANHWKDIGR' A
#
# COMPACT_ATOMS: atom_id res chain seq x y z
N MET A 1 -0.53 -12.79 -0.90
CA MET A 1 -0.73 -11.38 -0.47
C MET A 1 -2.17 -11.31 -0.07
N GLU A 2 -2.43 -10.84 1.13
CA GLU A 2 -3.75 -10.85 1.75
C GLU A 2 -4.19 -9.40 1.99
N LEU A 3 -5.39 -9.05 1.54
CA LEU A 3 -5.96 -7.72 1.78
C LEU A 3 -6.33 -7.61 3.26
N ILE A 4 -5.75 -6.64 3.95
CA ILE A 4 -6.02 -6.39 5.35
C ILE A 4 -7.17 -5.38 5.50
N GLU A 5 -7.08 -4.25 4.81
CA GLU A 5 -8.09 -3.19 4.88
C GLU A 5 -8.03 -2.24 3.68
N GLU A 6 -9.10 -1.46 3.50
CA GLU A 6 -9.15 -0.32 2.57
C GLU A 6 -9.31 0.98 3.35
N ARG A 7 -8.54 2.01 3.00
CA ARG A 7 -8.48 3.28 3.74
C ARG A 7 -8.16 4.44 2.79
N ASN A 8 -9.02 5.47 2.78
CA ASN A 8 -8.91 6.65 1.89
C ASN A 8 -8.67 6.30 0.41
N GLY A 9 -9.30 5.23 -0.07
CA GLY A 9 -9.18 4.76 -1.46
C GLY A 9 -7.94 3.91 -1.73
N PHE A 10 -7.05 3.75 -0.76
CA PHE A 10 -5.94 2.81 -0.82
C PHE A 10 -6.33 1.44 -0.26
N LYS A 11 -5.65 0.38 -0.73
CA LYS A 11 -5.73 -0.98 -0.21
C LYS A 11 -4.43 -1.33 0.49
N ILE A 12 -4.50 -1.75 1.75
CA ILE A 12 -3.35 -2.23 2.50
C ILE A 12 -3.36 -3.76 2.45
N CYS A 13 -2.32 -4.37 1.91
CA CYS A 13 -2.16 -5.82 1.92
C CYS A 13 -0.91 -6.24 2.71
N GLU A 14 -0.99 -7.40 3.33
CA GLU A 14 0.15 -8.06 3.95
C GLU A 14 0.76 -9.08 2.97
N ARG A 15 2.09 -9.10 2.91
CA ARG A 15 2.84 -10.11 2.16
C ARG A 15 2.94 -11.38 3.01
N GLU A 16 2.66 -12.51 2.39
CA GLU A 16 2.86 -13.81 3.03
C GLU A 16 4.36 -14.03 3.30
N GLU A 17 4.71 -14.64 4.43
CA GLU A 17 6.11 -14.81 4.86
C GLU A 17 6.99 -15.51 3.82
N PHE A 18 6.44 -16.49 3.08
CA PHE A 18 7.17 -17.19 2.02
C PHE A 18 7.54 -16.29 0.83
N LYS A 19 6.84 -15.15 0.64
CA LYS A 19 7.14 -14.15 -0.39
C LYS A 19 8.10 -13.06 0.10
N LEU A 20 8.43 -13.01 1.39
CA LEU A 20 9.30 -11.98 1.93
C LEU A 20 10.77 -12.23 1.57
N GLY A 21 11.25 -13.47 1.48
CA GLY A 21 12.65 -13.76 1.10
C GLY A 21 13.65 -12.88 1.88
N TYR A 22 14.50 -12.13 1.16
CA TYR A 22 15.44 -11.14 1.74
C TYR A 22 14.79 -9.80 2.16
N PHE A 23 13.52 -9.57 1.85
CA PHE A 23 12.79 -8.32 2.08
C PHE A 23 11.87 -8.38 3.31
N LEU A 24 12.30 -9.02 4.39
CA LEU A 24 11.58 -9.09 5.68
C LEU A 24 11.14 -7.71 6.23
N PHE A 25 11.73 -6.63 5.74
CA PHE A 25 11.41 -5.26 6.12
C PHE A 25 10.23 -4.63 5.38
N LYS A 26 9.65 -5.32 4.38
CA LYS A 26 8.56 -4.81 3.52
C LYS A 26 7.31 -5.68 3.63
N ARG A 27 6.80 -5.81 4.86
CA ARG A 27 5.71 -6.74 5.21
C ARG A 27 4.35 -6.27 4.72
N PHE A 28 4.11 -4.96 4.72
CA PHE A 28 2.86 -4.35 4.30
C PHE A 28 3.07 -3.56 3.02
N VAL A 29 2.06 -3.56 2.16
CA VAL A 29 2.10 -2.83 0.89
C VAL A 29 0.81 -2.06 0.73
N VAL A 30 0.93 -0.80 0.32
CA VAL A 30 -0.21 0.06 0.02
C VAL A 30 -0.37 0.17 -1.49
N PHE A 31 -1.56 -0.14 -1.97
CA PHE A 31 -1.93 -0.11 -3.38
C PHE A 31 -3.02 0.91 -3.64
N HIS A 32 -2.97 1.50 -4.82
CA HIS A 32 -4.06 2.26 -5.39
C HIS A 32 -4.09 2.00 -6.87
N ARG A 33 -5.28 2.01 -7.43
CA ARG A 33 -5.49 1.76 -8.85
C ARG A 33 -5.36 3.08 -9.61
N ASN A 34 -4.17 3.40 -10.09
CA ASN A 34 -4.02 4.29 -11.25
C ASN A 34 -3.86 3.44 -12.52
N SER A 35 -4.27 3.98 -13.67
CA SER A 35 -4.45 3.31 -14.95
C SER A 35 -3.19 2.66 -15.55
N TYR A 36 -2.01 2.90 -14.97
CA TYR A 36 -0.72 2.47 -15.54
C TYR A 36 0.23 1.78 -14.56
N LEU A 37 0.15 2.04 -13.24
CA LEU A 37 0.99 1.41 -12.20
C LEU A 37 0.17 1.23 -10.90
N VAL A 38 0.40 0.12 -10.19
CA VAL A 38 -0.42 -0.34 -9.04
C VAL A 38 0.28 -0.21 -7.69
N TRP A 39 1.56 0.18 -7.63
CA TRP A 39 2.38 0.09 -6.41
C TRP A 39 2.80 1.48 -5.94
N ILE A 40 2.43 1.84 -4.70
CA ILE A 40 2.70 3.16 -4.16
C ILE A 40 3.85 3.14 -3.16
N ASP A 41 3.77 2.26 -2.16
CA ASP A 41 4.81 2.20 -1.14
C ASP A 41 4.80 0.88 -0.34
N ASP A 42 5.96 0.56 0.23
CA ASP A 42 6.22 -0.63 1.05
C ASP A 42 6.52 -0.22 2.50
N PHE A 43 5.84 -0.85 3.46
CA PHE A 43 6.00 -0.54 4.88
C PHE A 43 6.41 -1.77 5.70
N LYS A 44 7.15 -1.52 6.78
CA LYS A 44 7.51 -2.57 7.74
C LYS A 44 6.36 -2.84 8.71
N ASN A 45 5.64 -1.79 9.09
CA ASN A 45 4.56 -1.85 10.07
C ASN A 45 3.22 -1.39 9.47
N ILE A 46 2.13 -2.04 9.85
CA ILE A 46 0.77 -1.67 9.45
C ILE A 46 0.42 -0.25 9.91
N ASP A 47 0.92 0.21 11.06
CA ASP A 47 0.63 1.55 11.56
C ASP A 47 1.25 2.65 10.68
N GLU A 48 2.40 2.38 10.05
CA GLU A 48 3.02 3.30 9.08
C GLU A 48 2.20 3.36 7.80
N ALA A 49 1.76 2.19 7.29
CA ALA A 49 0.87 2.10 6.13
C ALA A 49 -0.45 2.86 6.36
N ARG A 50 -1.04 2.73 7.56
CA ARG A 50 -2.25 3.46 7.96
C ARG A 50 -2.05 4.96 8.00
N LYS A 51 -0.98 5.42 8.65
CA LYS A 51 -0.64 6.85 8.71
C LYS A 51 -0.44 7.45 7.32
N PHE A 52 0.21 6.69 6.42
CA PHE A 52 0.33 7.09 5.02
C PHE A 52 -1.05 7.25 4.38
N CYS A 53 -1.92 6.23 4.48
CA CYS A 53 -3.28 6.31 3.95
C CYS A 53 -4.13 7.41 4.59
N ASP A 54 -3.90 7.77 5.85
CA ASP A 54 -4.60 8.88 6.51
C ASP A 54 -4.13 10.26 6.01
N HIS A 55 -2.86 10.37 5.63
CA HIS A 55 -2.26 11.61 5.16
C HIS A 55 -2.54 11.86 3.67
N GLU A 56 -2.55 10.79 2.88
CA GLU A 56 -2.76 10.84 1.44
C GLU A 56 -4.22 10.60 1.06
N ASP A 57 -4.66 11.15 -0.08
CA ASP A 57 -5.97 10.86 -0.66
C ASP A 57 -5.77 10.20 -2.03
N ALA A 58 -6.21 8.96 -2.17
CA ALA A 58 -6.03 8.22 -3.41
C ALA A 58 -6.77 8.84 -4.60
N ASN A 59 -7.87 9.58 -4.35
CA ASN A 59 -8.56 10.30 -5.41
C ASN A 59 -7.73 11.47 -5.94
N HIS A 60 -7.01 12.18 -5.06
CA HIS A 60 -6.07 13.22 -5.47
C HIS A 60 -4.97 12.67 -6.39
N TRP A 61 -4.56 11.41 -6.16
CA TRP A 61 -3.55 10.73 -6.96
C TRP A 61 -4.05 10.35 -8.37
N LYS A 62 -5.36 10.08 -8.54
CA LYS A 62 -5.93 9.85 -9.89
C LYS A 62 -5.86 11.11 -10.75
N ASP A 63 -6.10 12.26 -10.14
CA ASP A 63 -6.24 13.53 -10.86
C ASP A 63 -4.89 14.10 -11.30
N ILE A 64 -3.80 13.78 -10.59
CA ILE A 64 -2.45 14.28 -10.90
C ILE A 64 -1.64 13.39 -11.86
N GLY A 65 -2.18 12.24 -12.30
CA GLY A 65 -1.55 11.39 -13.32
C GLY A 65 -0.16 10.87 -12.98
N ARG A 66 0.11 10.58 -11.70
CA ARG A 66 1.40 10.10 -11.19
C ARG A 66 1.48 8.58 -11.11
#